data_AF-A0A2V5S4N3-F1
#
_entry.id   AF-A0A2V5S4N3-F1
#
_cell.length_a   1.000
_cell.length_b   1.000
_cell.length_c   1.000
_cell.angle_alpha   90.00
_cell.angle_beta   90.00
_cell.angle_gamma   90.00
#
_symmetry.space_group_name_H-M   'P 1'
#
loop_
_entity.id
_entity.type
_entity.pdbx_description
1 polymer ?
#
loop_
_entity_poly.entity_id
_entity_poly.type
_entity_poly.pdbx_seq_one_letter_code
_entity_poly.pdbx_strand_id
1 'polypeptide(L)'
;QLLPEFPIYIGGLSSKMTDIYDRRAHISRRQLPRLQLMEEAAPFVLNGQTIHDTPARAGRIYALSSGMMMPKTLSNILARRLVENPQHSIFFVGYADPESPAGLLRDAQPNGEVTLDPGEPPQRVRCNIEQFQFSAHASREALIDYAKRLSPRKILLVHGDPPAVEWMRATLIVDLPKTEVIVPIPGVEIEV
;
A
#
# COMPACT_ATOMS: atom_id res chain seq x y z
N GLN A 1 23.39 1.08 -12.40
CA GLN A 1 23.84 -0.29 -12.06
C GLN A 1 22.59 -1.15 -11.99
N LEU A 2 22.51 -2.24 -12.76
CA LEU A 2 21.41 -3.19 -12.67
C LEU A 2 21.63 -4.06 -11.42
N LEU A 3 20.56 -4.41 -10.72
CA LEU A 3 20.64 -5.34 -9.60
C LEU A 3 21.05 -6.73 -10.12
N PRO A 4 21.86 -7.50 -9.36
CA PRO A 4 22.11 -8.89 -9.70
C PRO A 4 20.80 -9.69 -9.65
N GLU A 5 20.75 -10.86 -10.29
CA GLU A 5 19.59 -11.74 -10.14
C GLU A 5 19.43 -12.18 -8.68
N PHE A 6 18.21 -12.10 -8.17
CA PHE A 6 17.85 -12.54 -6.83
C PHE A 6 16.49 -13.23 -6.82
N PRO A 7 16.25 -14.20 -5.91
CA PRO A 7 14.94 -14.83 -5.79
C PRO A 7 13.88 -13.84 -5.29
N ILE A 8 12.73 -13.84 -5.96
CA ILE A 8 11.55 -13.08 -5.57
C ILE A 8 10.51 -14.05 -5.01
N TYR A 9 9.97 -13.73 -3.85
CA TYR A 9 8.87 -14.44 -3.22
C TYR A 9 7.62 -13.56 -3.24
N ILE A 10 6.50 -14.11 -3.69
CA ILE A 10 5.19 -13.49 -3.62
C ILE A 10 4.24 -14.39 -2.83
N GLY A 11 3.13 -13.88 -2.33
CA GLY A 11 2.23 -14.71 -1.54
C GLY A 11 0.95 -14.02 -1.12
N GLY A 12 -0.04 -14.85 -0.79
CA GLY A 12 -1.40 -14.38 -0.54
C GLY A 12 -2.08 -13.97 -1.84
N LEU A 13 -2.92 -12.93 -1.78
CA LEU A 13 -3.66 -12.44 -2.94
C LEU A 13 -2.76 -11.89 -4.05
N SER A 14 -1.53 -11.44 -3.74
CA SER A 14 -0.62 -10.91 -4.77
C SER A 14 -0.36 -11.91 -5.88
N SER A 15 -0.10 -13.18 -5.55
CA SER A 15 0.13 -14.25 -6.55
C SER A 15 -1.03 -14.44 -7.53
N LYS A 16 -2.27 -14.42 -7.03
CA LYS A 16 -3.48 -14.56 -7.85
C LYS A 16 -3.74 -13.31 -8.67
N MET A 17 -3.51 -12.12 -8.10
CA MET A 17 -3.64 -10.88 -8.83
C MET A 17 -2.60 -10.77 -9.95
N THR A 18 -1.35 -11.16 -9.72
CA THR A 18 -0.31 -11.16 -10.76
C THR A 18 -0.71 -12.03 -11.95
N ASP A 19 -1.18 -13.27 -11.72
CA ASP A 19 -1.69 -14.16 -12.77
C ASP A 19 -2.89 -13.54 -13.53
N ILE A 20 -3.82 -12.92 -12.81
CA ILE A 20 -4.98 -12.23 -13.42
C ILE A 20 -4.54 -11.07 -14.32
N TYR A 21 -3.57 -10.26 -13.88
CA TYR A 21 -3.07 -9.11 -14.62
C TYR A 21 -2.21 -9.51 -15.83
N ASP A 22 -1.47 -10.61 -15.72
CA ASP A 22 -0.73 -11.23 -16.84
C ASP A 22 -1.68 -11.72 -17.94
N ARG A 23 -2.71 -12.50 -17.58
CA ARG A 23 -3.73 -12.96 -18.54
C ARG A 23 -4.51 -11.83 -19.21
N ARG A 24 -4.65 -10.69 -18.54
CA ARG A 24 -5.37 -9.50 -19.04
C ARG A 24 -4.44 -8.42 -19.60
N ALA A 25 -3.17 -8.74 -19.83
CA ALA A 25 -2.16 -7.76 -20.25
C ALA A 25 -2.56 -7.01 -21.53
N HIS A 26 -3.19 -7.68 -22.49
CA HIS A 26 -3.57 -7.08 -23.80
C HIS A 26 -4.89 -6.30 -23.79
N ILE A 27 -5.70 -6.40 -22.74
CA ILE A 27 -7.03 -5.76 -22.64
C ILE A 27 -7.11 -4.75 -21.48
N SER A 28 -6.00 -4.54 -20.78
CA SER A 28 -5.86 -3.57 -19.69
C SER A 28 -4.96 -2.42 -20.11
N ARG A 29 -4.87 -1.36 -19.30
CA ARG A 29 -3.96 -0.21 -19.53
C ARG A 29 -2.49 -0.52 -19.20
N ARG A 30 -2.08 -1.78 -19.31
CA ARG A 30 -0.71 -2.21 -18.99
C ARG A 30 0.26 -1.65 -20.03
N GLN A 31 1.28 -0.92 -19.57
CA GLN A 31 2.25 -0.27 -20.48
C GLN A 31 3.09 -1.29 -21.27
N LEU A 32 3.46 -2.41 -20.62
CA LEU A 32 4.23 -3.49 -21.22
C LEU A 32 3.35 -4.75 -21.28
N PRO A 33 2.47 -4.88 -22.28
CA PRO A 33 1.54 -6.01 -22.35
C PRO A 33 2.21 -7.35 -22.72
N ARG A 34 3.44 -7.29 -23.25
CA ARG A 34 4.23 -8.49 -23.55
C ARG A 34 5.00 -9.05 -22.35
N LEU A 35 5.27 -8.21 -21.34
CA LEU A 35 5.94 -8.62 -20.12
C LEU A 35 5.00 -9.51 -19.31
N GLN A 36 5.32 -10.78 -19.11
CA GLN A 36 4.55 -11.72 -18.29
C GLN A 36 5.31 -11.99 -16.99
N LEU A 37 4.86 -11.41 -15.87
CA LEU A 37 5.61 -11.40 -14.62
C LEU A 37 5.73 -12.80 -13.99
N MET A 38 4.69 -13.63 -14.11
CA MET A 38 4.71 -15.00 -13.60
C MET A 38 5.72 -15.89 -14.33
N GLU A 39 6.01 -15.59 -15.60
CA GLU A 39 6.95 -16.35 -16.43
C GLU A 39 8.35 -15.74 -16.38
N GLU A 40 8.48 -14.44 -16.64
CA GLU A 40 9.77 -13.76 -16.79
C GLU A 40 10.47 -13.49 -15.46
N ALA A 41 9.71 -13.15 -14.40
CA ALA A 41 10.28 -12.99 -13.07
C ALA A 41 10.28 -14.31 -12.26
N ALA A 42 9.51 -15.31 -12.72
CA ALA A 42 9.36 -16.64 -12.12
C ALA A 42 9.37 -16.65 -10.57
N PRO A 43 8.48 -15.91 -9.90
CA PRO A 43 8.54 -15.76 -8.45
C PRO A 43 8.14 -17.04 -7.71
N PHE A 44 8.77 -17.28 -6.56
CA PHE A 44 8.37 -18.33 -5.63
C PHE A 44 7.08 -17.94 -4.91
N VAL A 45 6.08 -18.83 -4.92
CA VAL A 45 4.79 -18.56 -4.28
C VAL A 45 4.77 -19.14 -2.86
N LEU A 46 4.61 -18.26 -1.87
CA LEU A 46 4.39 -18.62 -0.47
C LEU A 46 2.89 -18.63 -0.14
N ASN A 47 2.49 -19.62 0.66
CA ASN A 47 1.15 -19.74 1.21
C ASN A 47 1.19 -19.91 2.74
N GLY A 48 0.02 -20.01 3.36
CA GLY A 48 -0.09 -20.14 4.81
C GLY A 48 0.56 -21.40 5.38
N GLN A 49 0.71 -22.47 4.60
CA GLN A 49 1.39 -23.68 5.02
C GLN A 49 2.91 -23.50 4.95
N THR A 50 3.43 -23.01 3.81
CA THR A 50 4.87 -22.94 3.57
C THR A 50 5.55 -21.81 4.34
N ILE A 51 4.82 -20.75 4.72
CA ILE A 51 5.42 -19.60 5.41
C ILE A 51 6.01 -19.98 6.77
N HIS A 52 5.42 -20.95 7.47
CA HIS A 52 5.91 -21.37 8.78
C HIS A 52 7.30 -22.03 8.69
N ASP A 53 7.53 -22.80 7.62
CA ASP A 53 8.78 -23.52 7.39
C ASP A 53 9.79 -22.73 6.55
N THR A 54 9.41 -21.55 6.04
CA THR A 54 10.28 -20.70 5.22
C THR A 54 11.06 -19.71 6.10
N PRO A 55 12.35 -19.93 6.39
CA PRO A 55 13.14 -18.96 7.14
C PRO A 55 13.35 -17.68 6.33
N ALA A 56 13.48 -16.55 7.02
CA ALA A 56 13.97 -15.32 6.41
C ALA A 56 15.43 -15.52 5.98
N ARG A 57 15.74 -15.23 4.71
CA ARG A 57 17.09 -15.40 4.14
C ARG A 57 17.52 -14.13 3.44
N ALA A 58 18.80 -13.76 3.62
CA ALA A 58 19.39 -12.64 2.91
C ALA A 58 19.41 -12.83 1.39
N GLY A 59 19.56 -11.71 0.65
CA GLY A 59 19.69 -11.68 -0.80
C GLY A 59 18.42 -12.06 -1.57
N ARG A 60 17.24 -11.76 -1.02
CA ARG A 60 15.92 -12.12 -1.56
C ARG A 60 14.94 -10.97 -1.38
N ILE A 61 13.94 -10.90 -2.25
CA ILE A 61 12.81 -9.98 -2.10
C ILE A 61 11.55 -10.77 -1.72
N TYR A 62 10.79 -10.24 -0.78
CA TYR A 62 9.51 -10.79 -0.36
C TYR A 62 8.42 -9.74 -0.55
N ALA A 63 7.59 -9.90 -1.58
CA ALA A 63 6.44 -9.03 -1.88
C ALA A 63 5.14 -9.73 -1.46
N LEU A 64 4.84 -9.66 -0.15
CA LEU A 64 3.80 -10.44 0.50
C LEU A 64 2.60 -9.58 0.92
N SER A 65 1.40 -10.14 0.80
CA SER A 65 0.17 -9.56 1.36
C SER A 65 0.01 -9.90 2.85
N SER A 66 -0.65 -9.07 3.66
CA SER A 66 -1.35 -7.81 3.32
C SER A 66 -0.47 -6.56 3.53
N GLY A 67 -0.79 -5.46 2.84
CA GLY A 67 -0.03 -4.20 2.93
C GLY A 67 -0.07 -3.53 4.31
N MET A 68 -1.11 -3.79 5.10
CA MET A 68 -1.26 -3.31 6.48
C MET A 68 -0.65 -4.24 7.54
N MET A 69 -0.07 -5.38 7.11
CA MET A 69 0.54 -6.38 8.01
C MET A 69 -0.39 -6.83 9.15
N MET A 70 -1.69 -7.02 8.86
CA MET A 70 -2.63 -7.50 9.88
C MET A 70 -2.16 -8.84 10.48
N PRO A 71 -2.44 -9.12 11.77
CA PRO A 71 -1.97 -10.35 12.42
C PRO A 71 -2.30 -11.60 11.59
N LYS A 72 -1.37 -12.57 11.59
CA LYS A 72 -1.47 -13.84 10.85
C LYS A 72 -1.40 -13.73 9.32
N THR A 73 -1.23 -12.55 8.74
CA THR A 73 -0.94 -12.41 7.31
C THR A 73 0.51 -12.79 7.00
N LEU A 74 0.82 -13.13 5.73
CA LEU A 74 2.17 -13.56 5.35
C LEU A 74 3.21 -12.46 5.57
N SER A 75 2.85 -11.22 5.24
CA SER A 75 3.71 -10.04 5.49
C SER A 75 3.96 -9.85 6.99
N ASN A 76 2.95 -10.00 7.83
CA ASN A 76 3.08 -9.91 9.29
C ASN A 76 4.02 -10.99 9.85
N ILE A 77 3.79 -12.25 9.50
CA ILE A 77 4.60 -13.39 9.94
C ILE A 77 6.06 -13.20 9.53
N LEU A 78 6.31 -12.75 8.30
CA LEU A 78 7.66 -12.50 7.83
C LEU A 78 8.28 -11.27 8.50
N ALA A 79 7.55 -10.15 8.63
CA ALA A 79 8.06 -8.92 9.23
C ALA A 79 8.60 -9.16 10.66
N ARG A 80 7.91 -9.97 11.46
CA ARG A 80 8.38 -10.39 12.79
C ARG A 80 9.74 -11.10 12.78
N ARG A 81 10.10 -11.77 11.68
CA ARG A 81 11.41 -12.43 11.52
C ARG A 81 12.50 -11.48 11.04
N LEU A 82 12.12 -10.32 10.49
CA LEU A 82 13.03 -9.35 9.89
C LEU A 82 13.33 -8.17 10.82
N VAL A 83 12.35 -7.77 11.63
CA VAL A 83 12.34 -6.47 12.33
C VAL A 83 13.55 -6.24 13.24
N GLU A 84 14.07 -7.29 13.87
CA GLU A 84 15.20 -7.19 14.81
C GLU A 84 16.57 -7.38 14.16
N ASN A 85 16.62 -7.60 12.83
CA ASN A 85 17.89 -7.79 12.12
C ASN A 85 18.27 -6.52 11.32
N PRO A 86 19.37 -5.84 11.67
CA PRO A 86 19.81 -4.62 10.99
C PRO A 86 20.29 -4.82 9.55
N GLN A 87 20.54 -6.06 9.12
CA GLN A 87 20.89 -6.36 7.72
C GLN A 87 19.67 -6.47 6.81
N HIS A 88 18.46 -6.45 7.37
CA HIS A 88 17.22 -6.55 6.62
C HIS A 88 16.58 -5.18 6.44
N SER A 89 15.64 -5.11 5.52
CA SER A 89 14.90 -3.89 5.23
C SER A 89 13.43 -4.20 4.99
N ILE A 90 12.56 -3.34 5.49
CA ILE A 90 11.12 -3.40 5.31
C ILE A 90 10.71 -2.12 4.58
N PHE A 91 10.05 -2.30 3.43
CA PHE A 91 9.67 -1.19 2.55
C PHE A 91 8.15 -1.07 2.48
N PHE A 92 7.64 0.11 2.81
CA PHE A 92 6.23 0.43 2.66
C PHE A 92 6.02 1.11 1.31
N VAL A 93 5.21 0.51 0.43
CA VAL A 93 5.01 1.02 -0.94
C VAL A 93 3.70 1.77 -1.15
N GLY A 94 2.88 1.89 -0.10
CA GLY A 94 1.57 2.53 -0.17
C GLY A 94 1.11 3.05 1.19
N TYR A 95 -0.16 3.43 1.27
CA TYR A 95 -0.78 3.82 2.53
C TYR A 95 -0.86 2.62 3.47
N ALA A 96 -0.51 2.85 4.73
CA ALA A 96 -0.78 1.96 5.85
C ALA A 96 -1.43 2.79 6.94
N ASP A 97 -2.58 2.31 7.42
CA ASP A 97 -3.31 2.92 8.52
C ASP A 97 -2.37 3.08 9.73
N PRO A 98 -2.26 4.28 10.34
CA PRO A 98 -1.40 4.50 11.52
C PRO A 98 -1.65 3.54 12.69
N GLU A 99 -2.89 3.05 12.84
CA GLU A 99 -3.26 2.10 13.91
C GLU A 99 -3.00 0.63 13.53
N SER A 100 -2.72 0.35 12.25
CA SER A 100 -2.36 -0.99 11.81
C SER A 100 -0.93 -1.39 12.23
N PRO A 101 -0.60 -2.70 12.32
CA PRO A 101 0.77 -3.12 12.62
C PRO A 101 1.83 -2.54 11.67
N ALA A 102 1.49 -2.39 10.39
CA ALA A 102 2.36 -1.73 9.42
C ALA A 102 2.57 -0.23 9.73
N GLY A 103 1.51 0.49 10.12
CA GLY A 103 1.60 1.90 10.51
C GLY A 103 2.45 2.10 11.77
N LEU A 104 2.19 1.29 12.81
CA LEU A 104 2.96 1.29 14.04
C LEU A 104 4.45 0.99 13.78
N LEU A 105 4.75 0.03 12.91
CA LEU A 105 6.13 -0.30 12.52
C LEU A 105 6.79 0.84 11.75
N ARG A 106 6.08 1.45 10.81
CA ARG A 106 6.58 2.58 10.00
C ARG A 106 6.94 3.78 10.89
N ASP A 107 6.10 4.07 11.89
CA ASP A 107 6.24 5.26 12.73
C ASP A 107 7.13 5.01 13.97
N ALA A 108 7.54 3.76 14.19
CA ALA A 108 8.45 3.38 15.27
C ALA A 108 9.82 4.05 15.11
N GLN A 109 10.35 4.58 16.19
CA GLN A 109 11.70 5.15 16.21
C GLN A 109 12.76 4.04 16.07
N PRO A 110 13.95 4.34 15.52
CA PRO A 110 15.07 3.40 15.53
C PRO A 110 15.37 2.89 16.95
N ASN A 111 15.49 1.57 17.12
CA ASN A 111 15.61 0.88 18.41
C ASN A 111 14.40 1.00 19.36
N GLY A 112 13.28 1.56 18.90
CA GLY A 112 12.00 1.51 19.59
C GLY A 112 11.41 0.09 19.60
N GLU A 113 10.36 -0.10 20.38
CA GLU A 113 9.61 -1.35 20.43
C GLU A 113 8.33 -1.26 19.59
N VAL A 114 7.98 -2.36 18.94
CA VAL A 114 6.73 -2.50 18.18
C VAL A 114 6.09 -3.85 18.45
N THR A 115 4.78 -3.87 18.58
CA THR A 115 3.99 -5.11 18.71
C THR A 115 3.26 -5.36 17.38
N LEU A 116 3.77 -6.32 16.60
CA LEU A 116 3.17 -6.66 15.30
C LEU A 116 2.00 -7.65 15.41
N ASP A 117 1.93 -8.39 16.52
CA ASP A 117 0.85 -9.32 16.81
C ASP A 117 0.52 -9.20 18.32
N PRO A 118 -0.73 -8.90 18.72
CA PRO A 118 -1.09 -8.75 20.13
C PRO A 118 -0.82 -9.98 21.00
N GLY A 119 -0.73 -11.17 20.40
CA GLY A 119 -0.43 -12.41 21.12
C GLY A 119 1.06 -12.69 21.35
N GLU A 120 1.95 -11.78 20.93
CA GLU A 120 3.39 -12.00 20.86
C GLU A 120 4.14 -10.86 21.56
N PRO A 121 5.36 -11.09 22.04
CA PRO A 121 6.14 -10.06 22.70
C PRO A 121 6.49 -8.90 21.75
N PRO A 122 6.62 -7.66 22.27
CA PRO A 122 7.16 -6.55 21.49
C PRO A 122 8.56 -6.88 20.97
N GLN A 123 8.89 -6.36 19.79
CA GLN A 123 10.19 -6.56 19.15
C GLN A 123 10.90 -5.22 18.97
N ARG A 124 12.24 -5.23 19.08
CA ARG A 124 13.02 -4.01 18.88
C ARG A 124 13.26 -3.76 17.39
N VAL A 125 12.86 -2.59 16.91
CA VAL A 125 13.04 -2.18 15.52
C VAL A 125 14.52 -1.89 15.25
N ARG A 126 15.19 -2.80 14.53
CA ARG A 126 16.60 -2.69 14.16
C ARG A 126 16.83 -2.75 12.65
N CYS A 127 15.91 -3.32 11.89
CA CYS A 127 15.98 -3.33 10.43
C CYS A 127 15.83 -1.92 9.84
N ASN A 128 16.29 -1.74 8.61
CA ASN A 128 16.06 -0.48 7.89
C ASN A 128 14.59 -0.39 7.49
N ILE A 129 13.99 0.78 7.68
CA ILE A 129 12.62 1.06 7.28
C ILE A 129 12.64 2.22 6.29
N GLU A 130 12.02 2.02 5.14
CA GLU A 130 11.87 3.06 4.11
C GLU A 130 10.43 3.06 3.60
N GLN A 131 9.95 4.23 3.17
CA GLN A 131 8.65 4.38 2.55
C GLN A 131 8.78 4.95 1.14
N PHE A 132 8.19 4.24 0.18
CA PHE A 132 8.06 4.65 -1.21
C PHE A 132 6.59 4.92 -1.52
N GLN A 133 6.32 5.99 -2.25
CA GLN A 133 4.96 6.32 -2.66
C GLN A 133 4.65 5.76 -4.05
N PHE A 134 4.06 4.56 -4.11
CA PHE A 134 3.45 4.01 -5.33
C PHE A 134 1.94 4.20 -5.26
N SER A 135 1.50 5.45 -5.11
CA SER A 135 0.09 5.78 -4.99
C SER A 135 -0.65 5.47 -6.29
N ALA A 136 -1.72 4.67 -6.20
CA ALA A 136 -2.70 4.53 -7.27
C ALA A 136 -3.71 5.70 -7.29
N HIS A 137 -3.60 6.64 -6.35
CA HIS A 137 -4.44 7.83 -6.28
C HIS A 137 -3.80 8.99 -7.05
N ALA A 138 -4.66 9.76 -7.71
CA ALA A 138 -4.27 11.05 -8.27
C ALA A 138 -3.79 12.00 -7.16
N SER A 139 -2.82 12.87 -7.48
CA SER A 139 -2.42 13.93 -6.55
C SER A 139 -3.56 14.92 -6.32
N ARG A 140 -3.47 15.72 -5.26
CA ARG A 140 -4.48 16.75 -4.97
C ARG A 140 -4.63 17.71 -6.13
N GLU A 141 -3.53 18.15 -6.72
CA GLU A 141 -3.48 19.06 -7.86
C GLU A 141 -4.17 18.44 -9.09
N ALA A 142 -3.90 17.16 -9.36
CA ALA A 142 -4.54 16.44 -10.45
C ALA A 142 -6.06 16.31 -10.26
N LEU A 143 -6.53 16.13 -9.01
CA LEU A 143 -7.96 16.09 -8.67
C LEU A 143 -8.63 17.46 -8.83
N ILE A 144 -7.98 18.53 -8.38
CA ILE A 144 -8.46 19.91 -8.57
C ILE A 144 -8.56 20.24 -10.06
N ASP A 145 -7.51 19.95 -10.84
CA ASP A 145 -7.51 20.17 -12.28
C ASP A 145 -8.59 19.36 -13.00
N TYR A 146 -8.84 18.13 -12.54
CA TYR A 146 -9.91 17.30 -13.06
C TYR A 146 -11.29 17.93 -12.79
N ALA A 147 -11.54 18.38 -11.56
CA ALA A 147 -12.78 19.07 -11.21
C ALA A 147 -12.98 20.34 -12.03
N LYS A 148 -11.92 21.14 -12.23
CA LYS A 148 -11.95 22.36 -13.03
C LYS A 148 -12.34 22.10 -14.48
N ARG A 149 -11.71 21.09 -15.11
CA ARG A 149 -12.04 20.70 -16.49
C ARG A 149 -13.50 20.26 -16.66
N LEU A 150 -14.10 19.64 -15.65
CA LEU A 150 -15.49 19.22 -15.69
C LEU A 150 -16.47 20.35 -15.37
N SER A 151 -16.08 21.29 -14.50
CA SER A 151 -16.94 22.40 -14.03
C SER A 151 -18.36 21.97 -13.63
N PRO A 152 -18.50 20.96 -12.73
CA PRO A 152 -19.81 20.43 -12.33
C PRO A 152 -20.59 21.44 -11.48
N ARG A 153 -21.92 21.27 -11.41
CA ARG A 153 -22.78 22.10 -10.54
C ARG A 153 -22.58 21.79 -9.06
N LYS A 154 -22.38 20.52 -8.71
CA LYS A 154 -22.14 20.04 -7.35
C LYS A 154 -20.95 19.08 -7.31
N ILE A 155 -20.14 19.15 -6.25
CA ILE A 155 -19.06 18.21 -5.92
C ILE A 155 -19.30 17.68 -4.52
N LEU A 156 -19.34 16.36 -4.36
CA LEU A 156 -19.34 15.69 -3.07
C LEU A 156 -17.95 15.12 -2.80
N LEU A 157 -17.32 15.56 -1.71
CA LEU A 157 -15.98 15.10 -1.32
C LEU A 157 -16.09 13.92 -0.36
N VAL A 158 -15.69 12.73 -0.82
CA VAL A 158 -15.70 11.48 -0.05
C VAL A 158 -14.31 10.86 0.01
N HIS A 159 -14.10 9.88 0.91
CA HIS A 159 -12.86 9.10 1.05
C HIS A 159 -11.59 9.96 1.16
N GLY A 160 -11.43 10.63 2.30
CA GLY A 160 -10.18 11.29 2.68
C GLY A 160 -10.20 11.67 4.15
N ASP A 161 -9.01 11.84 4.74
CA ASP A 161 -8.90 12.30 6.13
C ASP A 161 -9.48 13.73 6.26
N PRO A 162 -10.08 14.08 7.41
CA PRO A 162 -10.79 15.35 7.57
C PRO A 162 -9.97 16.60 7.16
N PRO A 163 -8.66 16.73 7.49
CA PRO A 163 -7.87 17.87 7.06
C PRO A 163 -7.66 17.92 5.54
N ALA A 164 -7.55 16.76 4.88
CA ALA A 164 -7.37 16.69 3.43
C ALA A 164 -8.66 17.07 2.69
N VAL A 165 -9.80 16.62 3.20
CA VAL A 165 -11.13 16.95 2.65
C VAL A 165 -11.41 18.44 2.78
N GLU A 166 -11.15 19.03 3.95
CA GLU A 166 -11.40 20.46 4.17
C GLU A 166 -10.48 21.33 3.32
N TRP A 167 -9.21 20.94 3.15
CA TRP A 167 -8.31 21.61 2.21
C TRP A 167 -8.84 21.58 0.78
N MET A 168 -9.27 20.40 0.30
CA MET A 168 -9.85 20.25 -1.04
C MET A 168 -11.10 21.12 -1.20
N ARG A 169 -11.96 21.16 -0.18
CA ARG A 169 -13.18 21.97 -0.17
C ARG A 169 -12.86 23.46 -0.32
N ALA A 170 -11.94 23.97 0.51
CA ALA A 170 -11.53 25.37 0.49
C ALA A 170 -10.96 25.78 -0.88
N THR A 171 -10.09 24.94 -1.46
CA THR A 171 -9.52 25.19 -2.79
C THR A 171 -10.59 25.19 -3.88
N LEU A 172 -11.50 24.21 -3.89
CA LEU A 172 -12.53 24.10 -4.93
C LEU A 172 -13.55 25.24 -4.89
N ILE A 173 -13.91 25.75 -3.70
CA ILE A 173 -14.84 26.88 -3.58
C ILE A 173 -14.24 28.15 -4.22
N VAL A 174 -12.92 28.36 -4.07
CA VAL A 174 -12.23 29.49 -4.69
C VAL A 174 -12.09 29.31 -6.19
N ASP A 175 -11.65 28.13 -6.64
CA ASP A 175 -11.38 27.84 -8.04
C ASP A 175 -12.65 27.68 -8.88
N LEU A 176 -13.77 27.28 -8.25
CA LEU A 176 -15.06 27.00 -8.89
C LEU A 176 -16.21 27.69 -8.12
N PRO A 177 -16.33 29.02 -8.18
CA PRO A 177 -17.28 29.78 -7.35
C PRO A 177 -18.76 29.52 -7.71
N LYS A 178 -19.04 28.84 -8.83
CA LYS A 178 -20.39 28.44 -9.27
C LYS A 178 -20.73 26.99 -8.90
N THR A 179 -19.78 26.27 -8.31
CA THR A 179 -19.93 24.88 -7.91
C THR A 179 -20.22 24.81 -6.41
N GLU A 180 -21.27 24.10 -6.05
CA GLU A 180 -21.54 23.76 -4.65
C GLU A 180 -20.64 22.61 -4.21
N VAL A 181 -19.81 22.82 -3.18
CA VAL A 181 -18.88 21.81 -2.67
C VAL A 181 -19.34 21.33 -1.30
N ILE A 182 -19.71 20.05 -1.24
CA ILE A 182 -20.36 19.41 -0.10
C ILE A 182 -19.44 18.35 0.49
N VAL A 183 -19.28 18.36 1.81
CA VAL A 183 -18.65 17.26 2.57
C VAL A 183 -19.78 16.49 3.25
N PRO A 184 -20.17 15.31 2.73
CA PRO A 184 -21.30 14.57 3.25
C PRO A 184 -21.01 14.01 4.65
N ILE A 185 -22.03 14.00 5.50
CA ILE A 185 -22.00 13.31 6.78
C ILE A 185 -22.41 11.86 6.55
N PRO A 186 -21.64 10.84 7.01
CA PRO A 186 -22.00 9.44 6.85
C PRO A 186 -23.41 9.14 7.36
N GLY A 187 -24.23 8.48 6.54
CA GLY A 187 -25.60 8.11 6.87
C GLY A 187 -26.65 9.22 6.70
N VAL A 188 -26.26 10.41 6.23
CA VAL A 188 -27.20 11.50 5.94
C VAL A 188 -27.48 11.58 4.43
N GLU A 189 -28.75 11.62 4.07
CA GLU A 189 -29.19 11.79 2.68
C GLU A 189 -28.92 13.22 2.18
N ILE A 190 -28.53 13.33 0.91
CA ILE A 190 -28.24 14.62 0.26
C ILE A 190 -28.99 14.66 -1.07
N GLU A 191 -29.69 15.76 -1.29
CA GLU A 191 -30.36 16.04 -2.56
C GLU A 191 -29.34 16.62 -3.56
N VAL A 192 -29.06 15.87 -4.62
CA VAL A 192 -28.07 16.19 -5.66
C VAL A 192 -28.72 16.76 -6.91
#